data_AF-A0A0X3PKK2-F1
#
_entry.id   AF-A0A0X3PKK2-F1
#
_cell.length_a   1.000
_cell.length_b   1.000
_cell.length_c   1.000
_cell.angle_alpha   90.00
_cell.angle_beta   90.00
_cell.angle_gamma   90.00
#
_symmetry.space_group_name_H-M   'P 1'
#
loop_
_entity.id
_entity.type
_entity.pdbx_description
1 polymer ?
#
loop_
_entity_poly.entity_id
_entity_poly.type
_entity_poly.pdbx_seq_one_letter_code
_entity_poly.pdbx_strand_id
1 'polypeptide(L)'
;MVVKGTYEYVTLFAPNCIFRAPSVGEFFPEVSLPLSRFLKGFNEVNISFAFKHDDSDTLITLRNNVKIVCKWMGQLLYKGDEAFCVLKSRRNGEELWFSGIFQRGNDLNNTYVMQYSITSVMSISVDWNQDGCAPEDPICFQIISC
;
A
#
# COMPACT_ATOMS: atom_id res chain seq x y z
N MET A 1 16.29 -7.59 5.30
CA MET A 1 15.52 -6.94 6.38
C MET A 1 15.19 -8.02 7.40
N VAL A 2 15.59 -7.86 8.66
CA VAL A 2 15.20 -8.81 9.74
C VAL A 2 13.85 -8.34 10.28
N VAL A 3 12.83 -9.20 10.25
CA VAL A 3 11.50 -8.90 10.79
C VAL A 3 11.08 -10.04 11.70
N LYS A 4 10.69 -9.72 12.93
CA LYS A 4 10.21 -10.67 13.93
C LYS A 4 8.72 -10.41 14.15
N GLY A 5 7.87 -11.37 13.77
CA GLY A 5 6.42 -11.31 13.99
C GLY A 5 5.59 -11.65 12.74
N THR A 6 5.56 -12.94 12.40
CA THR A 6 4.61 -13.67 11.53
C THR A 6 3.67 -12.84 10.64
N TYR A 7 4.11 -12.60 9.40
CA TYR A 7 3.50 -12.87 8.08
C TYR A 7 4.54 -12.34 7.08
N GLU A 8 5.50 -13.20 6.73
CA GLU A 8 6.66 -12.81 5.93
C GLU A 8 6.25 -12.64 4.46
N TYR A 9 6.40 -11.44 3.93
CA TYR A 9 6.29 -11.17 2.50
C TYR A 9 7.63 -10.62 2.02
N VAL A 10 8.23 -11.29 1.04
CA VAL A 10 9.42 -10.80 0.35
C VAL A 10 8.95 -10.16 -0.96
N THR A 11 9.18 -8.86 -1.12
CA THR A 11 8.97 -8.20 -2.41
C THR A 11 10.27 -8.26 -3.22
N LEU A 12 10.23 -8.96 -4.35
CA LEU A 12 11.31 -8.98 -5.34
C LEU A 12 10.91 -8.07 -6.50
N PHE A 13 11.74 -7.07 -6.79
CA PHE A 13 11.53 -6.19 -7.92
C PHE A 13 12.22 -6.75 -9.16
N ALA A 14 11.47 -6.89 -10.26
CA ALA A 14 12.06 -7.13 -11.57
C ALA A 14 12.89 -5.90 -11.99
N PRO A 15 13.95 -6.06 -12.81
CA PRO A 15 14.66 -4.93 -13.39
C PRO A 15 13.69 -3.97 -14.08
N ASN A 16 13.85 -2.66 -13.85
CA ASN A 16 12.96 -1.60 -14.34
C ASN A 16 11.50 -1.69 -13.84
N CYS A 17 11.22 -2.56 -12.87
CA CYS A 17 9.91 -2.73 -12.25
C CYS A 17 8.77 -2.89 -13.27
N ILE A 18 9.03 -3.72 -14.29
CA ILE A 18 8.01 -4.11 -15.25
C ILE A 18 7.08 -5.11 -14.58
N PHE A 19 5.87 -4.66 -14.25
CA PHE A 19 4.85 -5.49 -13.65
C PHE A 19 3.97 -6.15 -14.72
N ARG A 20 3.67 -7.44 -14.53
CA ARG A 20 2.66 -8.12 -15.34
C ARG A 20 1.27 -7.59 -14.99
N ALA A 21 0.32 -7.74 -15.91
CA ALA A 21 -1.08 -7.45 -15.61
C ALA A 21 -1.56 -8.33 -14.44
N PRO A 22 -2.18 -7.75 -13.39
CA PRO A 22 -2.64 -8.52 -12.25
C PRO A 22 -3.87 -9.36 -12.59
N SER A 23 -3.96 -10.51 -11.91
CA SER A 23 -5.16 -11.33 -11.82
C SER A 23 -6.14 -10.72 -10.82
N VAL A 24 -7.39 -11.20 -10.80
CA VAL A 24 -8.38 -10.78 -9.79
C VAL A 24 -7.80 -10.97 -8.38
N GLY A 25 -7.94 -9.94 -7.55
CA GLY A 25 -7.40 -9.87 -6.21
C GLY A 25 -5.91 -9.63 -6.10
N GLU A 26 -5.15 -9.58 -7.21
CA GLU A 26 -3.77 -9.14 -7.21
C GLU A 26 -3.69 -7.61 -7.27
N PHE A 27 -2.65 -7.06 -6.66
CA PHE A 27 -2.39 -5.63 -6.61
C PHE A 27 -1.69 -5.14 -7.87
N PHE A 28 -1.85 -3.84 -8.18
CA PHE A 28 -1.05 -3.09 -9.14
C PHE A 28 0.12 -2.43 -8.39
N PRO A 29 1.33 -3.03 -8.35
CA PRO A 29 2.40 -2.54 -7.49
C PRO A 29 2.88 -1.14 -7.89
N GLU A 30 2.79 -0.79 -9.18
CA GLU A 30 3.15 0.52 -9.71
C GLU A 30 2.41 1.68 -9.04
N VAL A 31 1.18 1.46 -8.55
CA VAL A 31 0.39 2.50 -7.86
C VAL A 31 0.88 2.72 -6.44
N SER A 32 1.50 1.70 -5.85
CA SER A 32 1.98 1.71 -4.47
C SER A 32 3.45 2.12 -4.33
N LEU A 33 4.20 2.11 -5.44
CA LEU A 33 5.59 2.56 -5.45
C LEU A 33 5.74 4.03 -5.01
N PRO A 34 6.81 4.37 -4.28
CA PRO A 34 7.73 3.45 -3.62
C PRO A 34 7.07 2.75 -2.41
N LEU A 35 7.35 1.46 -2.25
CA LEU A 35 6.95 0.61 -1.12
C LEU A 35 7.72 0.92 0.17
N SER A 36 8.92 1.50 0.07
CA SER A 36 9.67 2.03 1.23
C SER A 36 9.83 3.54 1.10
N ARG A 37 9.59 4.29 2.16
CA ARG A 37 9.62 5.75 2.11
C ARG A 37 10.41 6.30 3.28
N PHE A 38 11.42 7.11 2.98
CA PHE A 38 12.29 7.75 3.96
C PHE A 38 11.94 9.23 4.02
N LEU A 39 11.32 9.64 5.12
CA LEU A 39 10.59 10.89 5.25
C LEU A 39 11.08 11.74 6.42
N LYS A 40 12.38 11.68 6.72
CA LYS A 40 13.00 12.56 7.71
C LYS A 40 12.68 14.03 7.45
N GLY A 41 12.06 14.67 8.45
CA GLY A 41 11.66 16.08 8.40
C GLY A 41 10.27 16.34 7.81
N PHE A 42 9.61 15.33 7.24
CA PHE A 42 8.22 15.42 6.80
C PHE A 42 7.25 15.00 7.90
N ASN A 43 6.01 15.49 7.80
CA ASN A 43 4.95 15.22 8.77
C ASN A 43 3.77 14.47 8.17
N GLU A 44 3.76 14.21 6.86
CA GLU A 44 2.69 13.49 6.20
C GLU A 44 3.20 12.70 5.00
N VAL A 45 2.41 11.71 4.57
CA VAL A 45 2.71 10.87 3.42
C VAL A 45 1.43 10.47 2.71
N ASN A 46 1.38 10.64 1.38
CA ASN A 46 0.27 10.16 0.57
C ASN A 46 0.50 8.72 0.11
N ILE A 47 -0.30 7.77 0.59
CA ILE A 47 -0.19 6.35 0.25
C ILE A 47 -1.35 5.92 -0.63
N SER A 48 -1.04 5.16 -1.68
CA SER A 48 -2.03 4.61 -2.61
C SER A 48 -1.88 3.10 -2.74
N PHE A 49 -3.02 2.43 -2.91
CA PHE A 49 -3.11 1.01 -3.25
C PHE A 49 -4.10 0.86 -4.39
N ALA A 50 -3.82 -0.04 -5.32
CA ALA A 50 -4.79 -0.47 -6.30
C ALA A 50 -4.72 -1.98 -6.47
N PHE A 51 -5.86 -2.61 -6.75
CA PHE A 51 -5.96 -4.04 -7.00
C PHE A 51 -7.09 -4.34 -7.95
N LYS A 52 -6.95 -5.46 -8.66
CA LYS A 52 -7.98 -5.95 -9.57
C LYS A 52 -9.11 -6.58 -8.78
N HIS A 53 -10.35 -6.30 -9.17
CA HIS A 53 -11.56 -6.66 -8.46
C HIS A 53 -12.56 -7.30 -9.41
N ASP A 54 -13.39 -8.20 -8.90
CA ASP A 54 -14.37 -9.00 -9.65
C ASP A 54 -15.81 -8.84 -9.13
N ASP A 55 -16.13 -7.71 -8.48
CA ASP A 55 -17.45 -7.39 -7.91
C ASP A 55 -17.92 -8.38 -6.82
N SER A 56 -16.99 -9.13 -6.23
CA SER A 56 -17.27 -10.01 -5.09
C SER A 56 -17.43 -9.24 -3.78
N ASP A 57 -18.26 -9.76 -2.87
CA ASP A 57 -18.34 -9.35 -1.45
C ASP A 57 -17.10 -9.82 -0.66
N THR A 58 -15.92 -9.50 -1.17
CA THR A 58 -14.65 -9.84 -0.57
C THR A 58 -14.34 -8.86 0.57
N LEU A 59 -13.84 -9.39 1.70
CA LEU A 59 -13.45 -8.57 2.83
C LEU A 59 -12.10 -7.89 2.56
N ILE A 60 -12.11 -6.56 2.48
CA ILE A 60 -10.92 -5.74 2.23
C ILE A 60 -10.56 -4.99 3.51
N THR A 61 -9.29 -4.97 3.88
CA THR A 61 -8.83 -4.24 5.07
C THR A 61 -7.58 -3.41 4.80
N LEU A 62 -7.56 -2.22 5.37
CA LEU A 62 -6.38 -1.39 5.50
C LEU A 62 -6.02 -1.30 6.98
N ARG A 63 -4.80 -1.70 7.31
CA ARG A 63 -4.29 -1.67 8.69
C ARG A 63 -2.96 -0.94 8.76
N ASN A 64 -2.70 -0.36 9.92
CA ASN A 64 -1.37 0.10 10.32
C ASN A 64 -0.82 -0.80 11.43
N ASN A 65 0.34 -0.46 11.99
CA ASN A 65 1.00 -1.21 13.07
C ASN A 65 0.11 -1.48 14.29
N VAL A 66 -0.92 -0.66 14.53
CA VAL A 66 -1.70 -0.65 15.77
C VAL A 66 -3.11 -1.21 15.57
N LYS A 67 -3.74 -0.92 14.43
CA LYS A 67 -5.17 -1.20 14.22
C LYS A 67 -5.56 -1.33 12.75
N ILE A 68 -6.74 -1.91 12.55
CA ILE A 68 -7.50 -1.78 11.30
C ILE A 68 -8.00 -0.33 11.20
N VAL A 69 -7.53 0.37 10.18
CA VAL A 69 -7.88 1.77 9.85
C VAL A 69 -9.20 1.79 9.08
N CYS A 70 -9.29 0.98 8.04
CA CYS A 70 -10.48 0.85 7.21
C CYS A 70 -10.81 -0.64 6.98
N LYS A 71 -12.10 -0.95 6.87
CA LYS A 71 -12.62 -2.28 6.55
C LYS A 71 -13.81 -2.14 5.63
N TRP A 72 -13.78 -2.85 4.51
CA TRP A 72 -14.85 -2.90 3.52
C TRP A 72 -15.31 -4.33 3.29
N MET A 73 -16.55 -4.47 2.84
CA MET A 73 -17.08 -5.68 2.21
C MET A 73 -17.42 -5.32 0.77
N GLY A 74 -16.64 -5.84 -0.19
CA GLY A 74 -16.62 -5.28 -1.54
C GLY A 74 -16.27 -3.79 -1.50
N GLN A 75 -17.16 -2.93 -2.00
CA GLN A 75 -17.00 -1.47 -1.95
C GLN A 75 -17.70 -0.82 -0.73
N LEU A 76 -18.51 -1.57 0.02
CA LEU A 76 -19.26 -1.04 1.15
C LEU A 76 -18.35 -0.87 2.37
N LEU A 77 -18.26 0.35 2.89
CA LEU A 77 -17.49 0.64 4.11
C LEU A 77 -18.20 0.06 5.34
N TYR A 78 -17.50 -0.80 6.08
CA TYR A 78 -17.98 -1.41 7.31
C TYR A 78 -17.36 -0.77 8.57
N LYS A 79 -16.12 -0.28 8.46
CA LYS A 79 -15.42 0.42 9.55
C LYS A 79 -14.42 1.41 8.97
N GLY A 80 -14.40 2.61 9.50
CA GLY A 80 -13.43 3.65 9.12
C GLY A 80 -14.11 5.02 9.07
N ASP A 81 -13.31 6.04 8.79
CA ASP A 81 -13.84 7.38 8.49
C ASP A 81 -14.34 7.42 7.04
N GLU A 82 -15.57 7.87 6.82
CA GLU A 82 -16.22 7.83 5.50
C GLU A 82 -15.55 8.75 4.47
N ALA A 83 -14.94 9.86 4.91
CA ALA A 83 -14.26 10.79 4.02
C ALA A 83 -12.87 10.26 3.62
N PHE A 84 -12.21 9.51 4.50
CA PHE A 84 -10.88 8.95 4.28
C PHE A 84 -10.91 7.56 3.63
N CYS A 85 -11.78 6.67 4.10
CA CYS A 85 -11.84 5.26 3.69
C CYS A 85 -12.66 5.07 2.41
N VAL A 86 -12.27 5.78 1.35
CA VAL A 86 -12.94 5.75 0.05
C VAL A 86 -12.21 4.83 -0.91
N LEU A 87 -12.90 3.81 -1.41
CA LEU A 87 -12.46 3.00 -2.56
C LEU A 87 -13.08 3.57 -3.84
N LYS A 88 -12.21 3.96 -4.79
CA LYS A 88 -12.63 4.47 -6.09
C LYS A 88 -12.60 3.35 -7.12
N SER A 89 -13.77 3.05 -7.68
CA SER A 89 -13.90 2.16 -8.82
C SER A 89 -13.36 2.81 -10.09
N ARG A 90 -12.59 2.04 -10.87
CA ARG A 90 -12.05 2.43 -12.19
C ARG A 90 -12.21 1.29 -13.18
N ARG A 91 -12.03 1.61 -14.47
CA ARG A 91 -12.17 0.68 -15.60
C ARG A 91 -13.41 -0.20 -15.47
N ASN A 92 -14.57 0.45 -15.39
CA ASN A 92 -15.89 -0.22 -15.29
C ASN A 92 -16.06 -1.17 -14.09
N GLY A 93 -15.33 -0.97 -12.99
CA GLY A 93 -15.47 -1.82 -11.78
C GLY A 93 -14.37 -2.85 -11.61
N GLU A 94 -13.51 -3.05 -12.62
CA GLU A 94 -12.44 -4.05 -12.56
C GLU A 94 -11.29 -3.65 -11.63
N GLU A 95 -11.20 -2.38 -11.25
CA GLU A 95 -10.13 -1.88 -10.40
C GLU A 95 -10.67 -1.08 -9.23
N LEU A 96 -10.16 -1.36 -8.03
CA LEU A 96 -10.42 -0.56 -6.84
C LEU A 96 -9.15 0.13 -6.38
N TRP A 97 -9.26 1.44 -6.18
CA TRP A 97 -8.15 2.31 -5.83
C TRP A 97 -8.41 2.99 -4.49
N PHE A 98 -7.45 2.90 -3.58
CA PHE A 98 -7.37 3.67 -2.36
C PHE A 98 -6.24 4.70 -2.49
N SER A 99 -6.46 5.92 -2.00
CA SER A 99 -5.40 6.93 -1.84
C SER A 99 -5.72 7.78 -0.61
N GLY A 100 -4.76 7.91 0.29
CA GLY A 100 -4.96 8.61 1.56
C GLY A 100 -3.69 9.26 2.08
N ILE A 101 -3.84 10.44 2.69
CA ILE A 101 -2.76 11.17 3.35
C ILE A 101 -2.71 10.75 4.81
N PHE A 102 -1.59 10.15 5.21
CA PHE A 102 -1.33 9.74 6.59
C PHE A 102 -0.45 10.76 7.27
N GLN A 103 -0.88 11.21 8.44
CA GLN A 103 -0.10 12.09 9.29
C GLN A 103 0.92 11.29 10.10
N ARG A 104 2.08 11.89 10.33
CA ARG A 104 3.12 11.36 11.21
C ARG A 104 2.55 11.26 12.62
N GLY A 105 2.53 10.03 13.15
CA GLY A 105 2.19 9.78 14.54
C GLY A 105 3.41 9.91 15.45
N ASN A 106 3.36 9.22 16.59
CA ASN A 106 4.49 9.15 17.53
C ASN A 106 5.49 8.05 17.17
N ASP A 107 5.14 7.15 16.26
CA ASP A 107 6.01 6.05 15.85
C ASP A 107 7.13 6.56 14.94
N LEU A 108 8.31 5.93 15.07
CA LEU A 108 9.46 6.22 14.20
C LEU A 108 9.26 5.63 12.80
N ASN A 109 8.51 4.53 12.71
CA ASN A 109 8.16 3.88 11.47
C ASN A 109 6.71 3.40 11.48
N ASN A 110 6.10 3.36 10.29
CA ASN A 110 4.77 2.84 10.10
C ASN A 110 4.76 1.88 8.92
N THR A 111 4.09 0.73 9.09
CA THR A 111 3.78 -0.18 8.00
C THR A 111 2.28 -0.16 7.75
N TYR A 112 1.91 0.23 6.55
CA TYR A 112 0.52 0.24 6.08
C TYR A 112 0.31 -0.99 5.22
N VAL A 113 -0.69 -1.79 5.56
CA VAL A 113 -0.97 -3.05 4.88
C VAL A 113 -2.39 -3.03 4.35
N MET A 114 -2.52 -3.14 3.03
CA MET A 114 -3.79 -3.40 2.37
C MET A 114 -3.90 -4.90 2.11
N GLN A 115 -5.05 -5.46 2.45
CA GLN A 115 -5.34 -6.88 2.30
C GLN A 115 -6.66 -7.04 1.57
N TYR A 116 -6.63 -7.73 0.44
CA TYR A 116 -7.82 -8.11 -0.34
C TYR A 116 -8.28 -9.53 0.01
N SER A 117 -7.36 -10.45 0.31
CA SER A 117 -7.68 -11.82 0.71
C SER A 117 -6.60 -12.37 1.66
N ILE A 118 -6.71 -13.62 2.11
CA ILE A 118 -5.66 -14.24 2.96
C ILE A 118 -4.31 -14.29 2.22
N THR A 119 -4.32 -14.47 0.91
CA THR A 119 -3.12 -14.60 0.07
C THR A 119 -2.73 -13.32 -0.66
N SER A 120 -3.66 -12.36 -0.77
CA SER A 120 -3.43 -11.09 -1.47
C SER A 120 -3.22 -9.96 -0.48
N VAL A 121 -1.95 -9.63 -0.24
CA VAL A 121 -1.50 -8.60 0.71
C VAL A 121 -0.44 -7.73 0.06
N MET A 122 -0.53 -6.42 0.28
CA MET A 122 0.49 -5.46 -0.08
C MET A 122 0.79 -4.53 1.09
N SER A 123 2.06 -4.18 1.28
CA SER A 123 2.50 -3.30 2.36
C SER A 123 3.40 -2.18 1.87
N ILE A 124 3.25 -1.01 2.48
CA ILE A 124 4.14 0.14 2.32
C ILE A 124 4.72 0.47 3.69
N SER A 125 6.05 0.57 3.75
CA SER A 125 6.81 0.94 4.93
C SER A 125 7.23 2.40 4.84
N VAL A 126 7.05 3.13 5.94
CA VAL A 126 7.43 4.53 6.08
C VAL A 126 8.36 4.64 7.27
N ASP A 127 9.54 5.22 7.07
CA ASP A 127 10.49 5.58 8.12
C ASP A 127 10.60 7.10 8.20
N TRP A 128 10.25 7.66 9.36
CA TRP A 128 10.23 9.11 9.59
C TRP A 128 11.58 9.67 10.08
N ASN A 129 12.58 8.82 10.32
CA ASN A 129 13.90 9.21 10.78
C ASN A 129 14.99 9.05 9.73
N GLN A 130 14.77 8.17 8.76
CA GLN A 130 15.68 7.94 7.66
C GLN A 130 15.46 8.96 6.53
N ASP A 131 16.56 9.40 5.93
CA ASP A 131 16.60 10.18 4.70
C ASP A 131 17.13 9.30 3.53
N GLY A 132 17.03 9.85 2.32
CA GLY A 132 17.52 9.20 1.10
C GLY A 132 16.42 8.52 0.27
N CYS A 133 16.86 7.73 -0.70
CA CYS A 133 15.99 7.08 -1.68
C CYS A 133 15.50 5.72 -1.20
N ALA A 134 14.33 5.32 -1.69
CA ALA A 134 13.81 3.99 -1.48
C ALA A 134 14.74 2.94 -2.17
N PRO A 135 14.92 1.74 -1.61
CA PRO A 135 15.75 0.70 -2.23
C PRO A 135 15.36 0.34 -3.67
N GLU A 136 14.09 0.51 -4.00
CA GLU A 136 13.51 0.30 -5.33
C GLU A 136 13.82 1.43 -6.31
N ASP A 137 14.16 2.64 -5.86
CA ASP A 137 14.40 3.77 -6.74
C ASP A 137 15.48 3.48 -7.79
N PRO A 138 16.70 3.00 -7.44
CA PRO A 138 17.71 2.66 -8.44
C PRO A 138 17.33 1.47 -9.35
N ILE A 139 16.32 0.67 -8.98
CA ILE A 139 15.89 -0.53 -9.72
C ILE A 139 14.75 -0.18 -10.69
N CYS A 140 13.77 0.61 -10.22
CA CYS A 140 12.57 0.99 -10.95
C CYS A 140 12.78 2.27 -11.78
N PHE A 141 13.57 3.22 -11.27
CA PHE A 141 13.68 4.57 -11.79
C PHE A 141 15.17 4.87 -12.06
N GLN A 142 15.60 4.69 -13.31
CA GLN A 142 17.00 4.86 -13.72
C GLN A 142 17.54 6.31 -13.57
N ILE A 143 16.71 7.26 -13.15
CA ILE A 143 17.08 8.66 -12.87
C ILE A 143 16.66 8.97 -11.43
N ILE A 144 17.64 9.23 -10.57
CA ILE A 144 17.44 9.45 -9.14
C ILE A 144 17.38 10.96 -8.87
N SER A 145 16.24 11.47 -8.41
CA SER A 145 16.17 12.74 -7.69
C SER A 145 15.41 12.54 -6.39
N CYS A 146 16.17 12.32 -5.32
CA CYS A 146 15.79 12.47 -3.93
C CYS A 146 16.54 13.71 -3.41
#